data_AF-A0A7V3JNC0-F1
#
_entry.id   AF-A0A7V3JNC0-F1
#
_cell.length_a   1.000
_cell.length_b   1.000
_cell.length_c   1.000
_cell.angle_alpha   90.00
_cell.angle_beta   90.00
_cell.angle_gamma   90.00
#
_symmetry.space_group_name_H-M   'P 1'
#
loop_
_entity.id
_entity.type
_entity.pdbx_description
1 polymer ?
#
loop_
_entity_poly.entity_id
_entity_poly.type
_entity_poly.pdbx_seq_one_letter_code
_entity_poly.pdbx_strand_id
1 'polypeptide(L)'
;MTLGTAGHIDHGKTALVKMLTGCETDRLKEEKERGMSIDLGYAPCRLDEWQVGIVDVPGHEHFIKTMVAGASGIDAVILVVAADDGIMPQTREHLDILTLLGVRHGVVALTKMDRVPAERLEEV
;
A
#
# COMPACT_ATOMS: atom_id res chain seq x y z
N MET A 1 -17.03 1.08 -0.01
CA MET A 1 -15.91 1.16 0.95
C MET A 1 -14.66 1.50 0.20
N THR A 2 -13.83 2.39 0.72
CA THR A 2 -12.55 2.79 0.13
C THR A 2 -11.42 2.29 1.02
N LEU A 3 -10.55 1.46 0.46
CA LEU A 3 -9.32 1.00 1.09
C LEU A 3 -8.12 1.75 0.52
N GLY A 4 -7.17 2.11 1.37
CA GLY A 4 -5.88 2.65 0.95
C GLY A 4 -4.78 1.65 1.15
N THR A 5 -3.79 1.59 0.27
CA THR A 5 -2.53 0.92 0.60
C THR A 5 -1.54 1.92 1.18
N ALA A 6 -0.75 1.51 2.15
CA ALA A 6 0.38 2.31 2.64
C ALA A 6 1.56 1.41 2.97
N GLY A 7 2.75 1.99 3.08
CA GLY A 7 3.98 1.24 3.39
C GLY A 7 5.17 1.72 2.58
N HIS A 8 6.36 1.25 2.94
CA HIS A 8 7.62 1.64 2.30
C HIS A 8 7.63 1.35 0.79
N ILE A 9 8.46 2.07 0.05
CA ILE A 9 8.77 1.75 -1.35
C ILE A 9 9.23 0.29 -1.49
N ASP A 10 8.92 -0.35 -2.62
CA ASP A 10 9.30 -1.74 -2.94
C ASP A 10 8.82 -2.84 -1.97
N HIS A 11 7.89 -2.52 -1.06
CA HIS A 11 7.21 -3.51 -0.23
C HIS A 11 6.05 -4.21 -0.97
N GLY A 12 5.81 -3.89 -2.24
CA GLY A 12 4.85 -4.63 -3.08
C GLY A 12 3.39 -4.18 -2.97
N LYS A 13 3.12 -2.91 -2.61
CA LYS A 13 1.77 -2.32 -2.58
C LYS A 13 1.02 -2.53 -3.90
N THR A 14 1.57 -2.01 -5.00
CA THR A 14 1.01 -2.11 -6.35
C THR A 14 0.83 -3.55 -6.81
N ALA A 15 1.81 -4.42 -6.53
CA ALA A 15 1.72 -5.84 -6.84
C ALA A 15 0.57 -6.52 -6.10
N LEU A 16 0.39 -6.20 -4.80
CA LEU A 16 -0.73 -6.69 -4.00
C LEU A 16 -2.08 -6.20 -4.55
N VAL A 17 -2.20 -4.91 -4.89
CA VAL A 17 -3.42 -4.35 -5.49
C VAL A 17 -3.75 -5.06 -6.79
N LYS A 18 -2.78 -5.25 -7.67
CA LYS A 18 -2.95 -5.98 -8.92
C LYS A 18 -3.40 -7.43 -8.68
N MET A 19 -2.84 -8.12 -7.69
CA MET A 19 -3.26 -9.50 -7.37
C MET A 19 -4.69 -9.57 -6.82
N LEU A 20 -5.09 -8.60 -6.00
CA LEU A 20 -6.42 -8.54 -5.40
C LEU A 20 -7.51 -8.11 -6.40
N THR A 21 -7.17 -7.25 -7.36
CA THR A 21 -8.15 -6.55 -8.19
C THR A 21 -8.04 -6.84 -9.68
N GLY A 22 -6.93 -7.40 -10.14
CA GLY A 22 -6.57 -7.52 -11.56
C GLY A 22 -6.25 -6.18 -12.24
N CYS A 23 -6.26 -5.06 -11.52
CA CYS A 23 -6.04 -3.73 -12.10
C CYS A 23 -4.56 -3.32 -12.04
N GLU A 24 -4.04 -2.79 -13.15
CA GLU A 24 -2.76 -2.06 -13.17
C GLU A 24 -2.99 -0.63 -12.66
N THR A 25 -2.38 -0.30 -11.53
CA THR A 25 -2.42 1.03 -10.92
C THR A 25 -1.32 1.94 -11.45
N ASP A 26 -0.11 1.42 -11.70
CA ASP A 26 0.98 2.14 -12.35
C ASP A 26 0.71 2.30 -13.86
N ARG A 27 0.31 3.50 -14.26
CA ARG A 27 -0.12 3.80 -15.64
C ARG A 27 0.88 4.68 -16.37
N LEU A 28 1.68 5.46 -15.65
CA LEU A 28 2.66 6.34 -16.25
C LEU A 28 3.83 5.52 -16.80
N LYS A 29 4.39 5.98 -17.92
CA LYS A 29 5.59 5.38 -18.51
C LYS A 29 6.76 5.43 -17.52
N GLU A 30 6.87 6.53 -16.78
CA GLU A 30 7.90 6.75 -15.78
C GLU A 30 7.80 5.79 -14.59
N GLU A 31 6.58 5.48 -14.11
CA GLU A 31 6.36 4.50 -13.04
C GLU A 31 6.88 3.12 -13.46
N LYS A 32 6.60 2.73 -14.70
CA LYS A 32 7.06 1.44 -15.27
C LYS A 32 8.56 1.40 -15.50
N GLU A 33 9.16 2.51 -15.91
CA GLU A 33 10.61 2.62 -16.14
C GLU A 33 11.40 2.65 -14.83
N ARG A 34 10.86 3.28 -13.79
CA ARG A 34 11.52 3.41 -12.47
C ARG A 34 11.15 2.30 -11.49
N GLY A 35 10.11 1.52 -11.77
CA GLY A 35 9.62 0.47 -10.87
C GLY A 35 8.99 0.99 -9.58
N MET A 36 8.45 2.21 -9.60
CA MET A 36 7.87 2.85 -8.41
C MET A 36 6.66 3.70 -8.75
N SER A 37 5.63 3.67 -7.90
CA SER A 37 4.44 4.51 -8.06
C SER A 37 4.74 5.97 -7.74
N ILE A 38 4.21 6.87 -8.58
CA ILE A 38 4.40 8.31 -8.50
C ILE A 38 3.08 9.00 -8.19
N ASP A 39 2.00 8.56 -8.86
CA ASP A 39 0.65 9.10 -8.69
C ASP A 39 -0.26 8.11 -7.95
N LEU A 40 -1.48 8.56 -7.64
CA LEU A 40 -2.51 7.71 -7.05
C LEU A 40 -3.07 6.73 -8.08
N GLY A 41 -3.00 5.45 -7.75
CA GLY A 41 -3.65 4.39 -8.49
C GLY A 41 -5.05 4.12 -7.95
N TYR A 42 -6.00 3.85 -8.84
CA TYR A 42 -7.37 3.48 -8.47
C TYR A 42 -7.75 2.13 -9.06
N ALA A 43 -8.12 1.21 -8.18
CA ALA A 43 -8.45 -0.17 -8.51
C ALA A 43 -9.79 -0.55 -7.86
N PRO A 44 -10.92 -0.46 -8.59
CA PRO A 44 -12.19 -0.98 -8.12
C PRO A 44 -12.14 -2.52 -8.08
N CYS A 45 -12.63 -3.12 -7.01
CA CYS A 45 -12.80 -4.56 -6.88
C CYS A 45 -14.10 -4.94 -6.17
N ARG A 46 -14.45 -6.21 -6.30
CA ARG A 46 -15.62 -6.79 -5.65
C ARG A 46 -15.15 -7.87 -4.69
N LEU A 47 -15.53 -7.73 -3.43
CA LEU A 47 -15.31 -8.73 -2.39
C LEU A 47 -16.67 -9.29 -1.99
N ASP A 48 -17.00 -10.48 -2.48
CA ASP A 48 -18.33 -11.09 -2.38
C ASP A 48 -19.45 -10.16 -2.90
N GLU A 49 -20.26 -9.62 -1.99
CA GLU A 49 -21.35 -8.68 -2.24
C GLU A 49 -20.93 -7.20 -2.14
N TRP A 50 -19.74 -6.93 -1.63
CA TRP A 50 -19.25 -5.58 -1.36
C TRP A 50 -18.52 -4.98 -2.56
N GLN A 51 -18.83 -3.72 -2.87
CA GLN A 51 -18.01 -2.90 -3.78
C GLN A 51 -16.94 -2.15 -2.98
N VAL A 52 -15.68 -2.44 -3.33
CA VAL A 52 -14.51 -1.89 -2.67
C VAL A 52 -13.67 -1.13 -3.69
N GLY A 53 -13.31 0.11 -3.39
CA GLY A 53 -12.31 0.85 -4.17
C GLY A 53 -10.98 0.78 -3.44
N ILE A 54 -9.92 0.29 -4.09
CA ILE A 54 -8.56 0.36 -3.54
C ILE A 54 -7.83 1.54 -4.16
N VAL A 55 -7.30 2.41 -3.31
CA VAL A 55 -6.40 3.50 -3.67
C VAL A 55 -4.98 3.03 -3.41
N ASP A 56 -4.20 2.84 -4.47
CA ASP A 56 -2.77 2.56 -4.40
C ASP A 56 -2.03 3.88 -4.22
N VAL A 57 -1.31 3.99 -3.11
CA VAL A 57 -0.71 5.24 -2.64
C VAL A 57 0.81 5.13 -2.76
N PRO A 58 1.50 6.14 -3.33
CA PRO A 58 2.94 6.07 -3.51
C PRO A 58 3.66 5.97 -2.16
N GLY A 59 4.68 5.12 -2.11
CA GLY A 59 5.42 4.82 -0.88
C GLY A 59 6.67 5.66 -0.66
N HIS A 60 7.09 6.48 -1.63
CA HIS A 60 8.34 7.21 -1.57
C HIS A 60 8.15 8.56 -0.88
N GLU A 61 9.12 8.96 -0.06
CA GLU A 61 9.13 10.24 0.68
C GLU A 61 8.90 11.50 -0.19
N HIS A 62 9.33 11.49 -1.46
CA HIS A 62 9.12 12.61 -2.38
C HIS A 62 7.66 12.80 -2.78
N PHE A 63 6.79 11.81 -2.52
CA PHE A 63 5.38 11.81 -2.91
C PHE A 63 4.42 11.81 -1.72
N ILE A 64 4.88 12.23 -0.53
CA ILE A 64 4.03 12.38 0.67
C ILE A 64 2.81 13.28 0.40
N LYS A 65 2.96 14.35 -0.39
CA LYS A 65 1.82 15.23 -0.73
C LYS A 65 0.73 14.48 -1.50
N THR A 66 1.13 13.65 -2.46
CA THR A 66 0.24 12.78 -3.22
C THR A 66 -0.40 11.74 -2.28
N MET A 67 0.38 11.18 -1.36
CA MET A 67 -0.11 10.26 -0.36
C MET A 67 -1.20 10.86 0.51
N VAL A 68 -0.97 12.05 1.07
CA VAL A 68 -1.96 12.77 1.89
C VAL A 68 -3.23 13.07 1.11
N ALA A 69 -3.11 13.46 -0.17
CA ALA A 69 -4.27 13.70 -1.02
C ALA A 69 -5.12 12.42 -1.20
N GLY A 70 -4.48 11.27 -1.46
CA GLY A 70 -5.16 9.99 -1.65
C GLY A 70 -5.71 9.39 -0.36
N ALA A 71 -5.04 9.63 0.77
CA ALA A 71 -5.48 9.19 2.09
C ALA A 71 -6.75 9.90 2.58
N SER A 72 -7.10 11.05 2.00
CA SER A 72 -8.36 11.72 2.31
C SER A 72 -9.56 10.93 1.77
N GLY A 73 -10.47 10.52 2.66
CA GLY A 73 -11.67 9.74 2.29
C GLY A 73 -11.48 8.23 2.24
N ILE A 74 -10.37 7.70 2.78
CA ILE A 74 -10.16 6.27 2.96
C ILE A 74 -10.84 5.79 4.24
N ASP A 75 -11.59 4.70 4.16
CA ASP A 75 -12.30 4.10 5.30
C ASP A 75 -11.35 3.23 6.17
N ALA A 76 -10.43 2.51 5.51
CA ALA A 76 -9.43 1.67 6.18
C ALA A 76 -8.16 1.49 5.35
N VAL A 77 -7.04 1.16 5.99
CA VAL A 77 -5.73 0.96 5.32
C VAL A 77 -5.30 -0.51 5.26
N ILE A 78 -4.69 -0.91 4.15
CA ILE A 78 -3.84 -2.09 4.01
C ILE A 78 -2.39 -1.61 4.17
N LEU A 79 -1.81 -1.80 5.35
CA LEU A 79 -0.41 -1.46 5.61
C LEU A 79 0.49 -2.60 5.13
N VAL A 80 1.24 -2.37 4.07
CA VAL A 80 2.05 -3.37 3.38
C VAL A 80 3.48 -3.35 3.94
N VAL A 81 3.91 -4.48 4.46
CA VAL A 81 5.23 -4.69 5.06
C VAL A 81 5.87 -5.88 4.36
N ALA A 82 7.09 -5.72 3.84
CA ALA A 82 7.82 -6.85 3.27
C ALA A 82 8.52 -7.64 4.38
N ALA A 83 8.49 -8.96 4.31
CA ALA A 83 9.07 -9.84 5.34
C ALA A 83 10.60 -9.82 5.35
N ASP A 84 11.23 -9.52 4.22
CA ASP A 84 12.69 -9.35 4.12
C ASP A 84 13.15 -8.09 4.88
N ASP A 85 12.53 -6.93 4.60
CA ASP A 85 12.91 -5.64 5.19
C ASP A 85 12.30 -5.38 6.57
N GLY A 86 11.08 -5.87 6.83
CA GLY A 86 10.31 -5.56 8.02
C GLY A 86 9.81 -4.11 8.08
N ILE A 87 9.63 -3.59 9.29
CA ILE A 87 9.11 -2.22 9.49
C ILE A 87 10.19 -1.17 9.18
N MET A 88 10.01 -0.45 8.08
CA MET A 88 10.89 0.63 7.64
C MET A 88 10.43 2.03 8.12
N PRO A 89 11.29 3.06 8.13
CA PRO A 89 10.91 4.42 8.55
C PRO A 89 9.67 4.98 7.84
N GLN A 90 9.56 4.80 6.51
CA GLN A 90 8.38 5.24 5.73
C GLN A 90 7.10 4.48 6.13
N THR A 91 7.22 3.24 6.63
CA THR A 91 6.06 2.50 7.15
C THR A 91 5.48 3.20 8.39
N ARG A 92 6.37 3.65 9.28
CA ARG A 92 5.99 4.41 10.49
C ARG A 92 5.43 5.78 10.13
N GLU A 93 6.11 6.49 9.25
CA GLU A 93 5.68 7.81 8.76
C GLU A 93 4.29 7.75 8.11
N HIS A 94 4.05 6.76 7.25
CA HIS A 94 2.72 6.60 6.65
C HIS A 94 1.65 6.29 7.69
N LEU A 95 1.95 5.45 8.69
CA LEU A 95 1.03 5.15 9.76
C LEU A 95 0.71 6.39 10.60
N ASP A 96 1.70 7.23 10.90
CA ASP A 96 1.52 8.49 11.62
C ASP A 96 0.62 9.45 10.82
N ILE A 97 0.88 9.62 9.52
CA ILE A 97 0.06 10.45 8.62
C ILE A 97 -1.39 9.94 8.59
N LEU A 98 -1.61 8.65 8.40
CA LEU A 98 -2.95 8.06 8.37
C LEU A 98 -3.68 8.23 9.70
N THR A 99 -2.97 8.11 10.81
CA THR A 99 -3.50 8.35 12.16
C THR A 99 -3.95 9.81 12.32
N LEU A 100 -3.13 10.76 11.86
CA LEU A 100 -3.47 12.19 11.87
C LEU A 100 -4.67 12.52 10.98
N LEU A 101 -4.82 11.81 9.86
CA LEU A 101 -5.98 11.93 8.96
C LEU A 101 -7.23 11.21 9.47
N GLY A 102 -7.14 10.52 10.61
CA GLY A 102 -8.29 9.88 11.27
C GLY A 102 -8.62 8.48 10.76
N VAL A 103 -7.74 7.84 9.98
CA VAL A 103 -7.89 6.44 9.58
C VAL A 103 -7.60 5.55 10.78
N ARG A 104 -8.63 4.89 11.31
CA ARG A 104 -8.55 4.09 12.54
C ARG A 104 -8.63 2.58 12.34
N HIS A 105 -8.98 2.17 11.12
CA HIS A 105 -9.16 0.77 10.76
C HIS A 105 -8.14 0.36 9.73
N GLY A 106 -7.63 -0.86 9.83
CA GLY A 106 -6.70 -1.37 8.86
C GLY A 106 -6.26 -2.80 9.15
N VAL A 107 -5.56 -3.35 8.18
CA VAL A 107 -4.94 -4.67 8.24
C VAL A 107 -3.49 -4.55 7.79
N VAL A 108 -2.62 -5.40 8.34
CA VAL A 108 -1.24 -5.51 7.88
C VAL A 108 -1.17 -6.64 6.86
N ALA A 109 -0.62 -6.35 5.69
CA ALA A 109 -0.33 -7.33 4.66
C ALA A 109 1.19 -7.58 4.64
N LEU A 110 1.60 -8.76 5.11
CA LEU A 110 2.99 -9.21 5.06
C LEU A 110 3.28 -9.78 3.66
N THR A 111 4.19 -9.16 2.92
CA THR A 111 4.57 -9.53 1.55
C THR A 111 5.96 -10.15 1.51
N LYS A 112 6.33 -10.72 0.34
CA LYS A 112 7.64 -11.36 0.10
C LYS A 112 8.00 -12.46 1.10
N MET A 113 7.00 -13.15 1.67
CA MET A 113 7.22 -14.24 2.62
C MET A 113 8.00 -15.40 2.00
N ASP A 114 7.95 -15.56 0.67
CA ASP A 114 8.70 -16.54 -0.10
C ASP A 114 10.23 -16.32 -0.09
N ARG A 115 10.68 -15.13 0.33
CA ARG A 115 12.10 -14.75 0.32
C ARG A 115 12.81 -14.98 1.64
N VAL A 116 12.09 -15.35 2.70
CA VAL A 116 12.63 -15.47 4.06
C VAL A 116 12.31 -16.82 4.67
N PRO A 117 13.13 -17.31 5.61
CA PRO A 117 12.82 -18.53 6.36
C PRO A 117 11.67 -18.28 7.35
N ALA A 118 11.03 -19.36 7.83
CA ALA A 118 9.82 -19.26 8.66
C ALA A 118 10.07 -18.51 9.98
N GLU A 119 11.26 -18.64 10.56
CA GLU A 119 11.65 -17.96 11.80
C GLU A 119 11.60 -16.44 11.64
N ARG A 120 11.94 -15.92 10.45
CA ARG A 120 11.88 -14.48 10.17
C ARG A 120 10.44 -13.95 10.18
N LEU A 121 9.46 -14.78 9.81
CA LEU A 121 8.05 -14.37 9.76
C LEU A 121 7.47 -14.13 11.15
N GLU A 122 8.06 -14.71 12.19
CA GLU A 122 7.64 -14.51 13.59
C GLU A 122 8.22 -13.23 14.21
N GLU A 123 9.26 -12.65 13.58
CA GLU A 123 9.97 -11.47 14.08
C GLU A 123 9.42 -10.13 13.55
N VAL A 124 8.66 -10.17 12.45
CA VAL A 124 8.17 -8.99 11.71
C VAL A 124 6.77 -8.60 12.15
#